data_AF-A0A150P6C8-F1
#
_entry.id   AF-A0A150P6C8-F1
#
_cell.length_a   1.000
_cell.length_b   1.000
_cell.length_c   1.000
_cell.angle_alpha   90.00
_cell.angle_beta   90.00
_cell.angle_gamma   90.00
#
_symmetry.space_group_name_H-M   'P 1'
#
loop_
_entity.id
_entity.type
_entity.pdbx_description
1 polymer ?
#
loop_
_entity_poly.entity_id
_entity_poly.type
_entity_poly.pdbx_seq_one_letter_code
_entity_poly.pdbx_strand_id
1 'polypeptide(L)'
;MTRSILSGLLGLLSVVAMASLPSACESGGVGDPCLPEDEYDPQFAGFKVTEENIESRSFQCQTRICLVNHFQGRVSCPRGQEAPPTCKPGEGGCEDCKPSGTYAPDCDPAKPEQCLSGVCDAAGSFCRCDGPEDCPSSDWVCGDNGVCTLHICRDNIKGCQDPTKSAEENEGKACCVPGTEDPVASPVCGQCAGDSNRNAEQAVYCSCRCGVAEGEDEDPNFNFCECPQGFECAEIRPNVGLGDKNITGKYCIKQGSQFRGEQDCGQVQGRYNSEQCEGSP
;
A
#
# COMPACT_ATOMS: atom_id res chain seq x y z
N MET A 1 60.29 -39.02 11.61
CA MET A 1 59.95 -37.95 10.64
C MET A 1 58.43 -37.82 10.53
N THR A 2 57.69 -37.34 11.54
CA THR A 2 56.21 -37.35 11.51
C THR A 2 55.53 -36.41 12.53
N ARG A 3 56.07 -35.20 12.78
CA ARG A 3 55.45 -34.29 13.78
C ARG A 3 55.31 -32.80 13.44
N SER A 4 55.70 -32.32 12.26
CA SER A 4 55.74 -30.87 11.98
C SER A 4 54.71 -30.32 10.98
N ILE A 5 53.73 -31.11 10.52
CA ILE A 5 52.81 -30.67 9.44
C ILE A 5 51.41 -30.26 9.96
N LEU A 6 51.03 -30.62 11.20
CA LEU A 6 49.66 -30.39 11.68
C LEU A 6 49.34 -28.97 12.17
N SER A 7 50.33 -28.11 12.41
CA SER A 7 50.08 -26.76 12.97
C SER A 7 49.82 -25.68 11.91
N GLY A 8 50.07 -25.97 10.62
CA GLY A 8 49.84 -25.00 9.53
C GLY A 8 48.40 -24.95 9.01
N LEU A 9 47.62 -26.03 9.20
CA LEU A 9 46.25 -26.11 8.66
C LEU A 9 45.17 -25.49 9.56
N LEU A 10 45.46 -25.25 10.84
CA LEU A 10 44.50 -24.64 11.78
C LEU A 10 44.46 -23.11 11.73
N GLY A 11 45.44 -22.46 11.09
CA GLY A 11 45.45 -20.99 10.93
C GLY A 11 44.60 -20.48 9.76
N LEU A 12 44.38 -21.31 8.74
CA LEU A 12 43.63 -20.94 7.53
C LEU A 12 42.11 -21.19 7.64
N LEU A 13 41.67 -21.99 8.61
CA LEU A 13 40.24 -22.25 8.85
C LEU A 13 39.55 -21.15 9.68
N SER A 14 40.31 -20.30 10.36
CA SER A 14 39.76 -19.27 11.26
C SER A 14 39.29 -17.99 10.55
N VAL A 15 39.76 -17.74 9.32
CA VAL A 15 39.42 -16.51 8.56
C VAL A 15 38.19 -16.71 7.65
N VAL A 16 37.83 -17.96 7.33
CA VAL A 16 36.68 -18.27 6.46
C VAL A 16 35.34 -18.26 7.22
N ALA A 17 35.34 -18.40 8.55
CA ALA A 17 34.12 -18.54 9.34
C ALA A 17 33.41 -17.21 9.69
N MET A 18 33.99 -16.04 9.41
CA MET A 18 33.32 -14.74 9.64
C MET A 18 32.62 -14.16 8.40
N ALA A 19 32.73 -14.81 7.23
CA ALA A 19 32.09 -14.34 5.99
C ALA A 19 30.69 -14.95 5.76
N SER A 20 30.18 -15.76 6.68
CA SER A 20 28.90 -16.47 6.56
C SER A 20 27.90 -16.09 7.64
N LEU A 21 28.04 -14.91 8.26
CA LEU A 21 26.93 -14.34 9.01
C LEU A 21 25.90 -13.89 7.97
N PRO A 22 24.67 -14.45 7.97
CA PRO A 22 23.61 -13.89 7.15
C PRO A 22 23.47 -12.42 7.54
N SER A 23 23.50 -11.55 6.54
CA SER A 23 23.15 -10.14 6.61
C SER A 23 21.73 -10.02 7.14
N ALA A 24 21.58 -10.19 8.45
CA ALA A 24 20.33 -10.04 9.16
C ALA A 24 20.10 -8.54 9.35
N CYS A 25 19.07 -8.03 8.67
CA CYS A 25 18.65 -6.65 8.57
C CYS A 25 19.58 -5.76 7.72
N GLU A 26 19.50 -5.89 6.39
CA GLU A 26 19.75 -4.73 5.52
C GLU A 26 18.85 -3.58 6.02
N SER A 27 19.45 -2.46 6.39
CA SER A 27 18.69 -1.31 6.85
C SER A 27 17.91 -0.75 5.67
N GLY A 28 16.58 -0.67 5.80
CA GLY A 28 15.59 -0.21 4.81
C GLY A 28 15.94 1.12 4.12
N GLY A 29 16.90 1.11 3.21
CA GLY A 29 17.50 2.26 2.57
C GLY A 29 16.64 2.78 1.42
N VAL A 30 17.09 3.87 0.79
CA VAL A 30 16.42 4.36 -0.42
C VAL A 30 16.46 3.27 -1.49
N GLY A 31 15.29 2.88 -1.99
CA GLY A 31 15.09 1.84 -3.00
C GLY A 31 14.51 0.52 -2.50
N ASP A 32 14.51 0.30 -1.19
CA ASP A 32 13.97 -0.94 -0.61
C ASP A 32 12.43 -1.00 -0.77
N PRO A 33 11.84 -2.16 -1.05
CA PRO A 33 10.41 -2.28 -1.18
C PRO A 33 9.72 -1.93 0.15
N CYS A 34 8.60 -1.22 0.07
CA CYS A 34 7.75 -0.93 1.21
C CYS A 34 6.29 -1.20 0.86
N LEU A 35 5.50 -1.49 1.89
CA LEU A 35 4.06 -1.67 1.78
C LEU A 35 3.35 -0.45 2.41
N PRO A 36 2.63 0.37 1.64
CA PRO A 36 1.93 1.55 2.16
C PRO A 36 0.91 1.20 3.25
N GLU A 37 0.78 2.05 4.27
CA GLU A 37 -0.17 1.85 5.38
C GLU A 37 -1.63 1.75 4.92
N ASP A 38 -2.01 2.44 3.85
CA ASP A 38 -3.35 2.39 3.26
C ASP A 38 -3.75 0.96 2.86
N GLU A 39 -2.79 0.08 2.54
CA GLU A 39 -3.10 -1.31 2.21
C GLU A 39 -3.58 -2.14 3.41
N TYR A 40 -3.42 -1.67 4.65
CA TYR A 40 -3.98 -2.34 5.81
C TYR A 40 -5.47 -2.04 6.02
N ASP A 41 -6.03 -1.07 5.29
CA ASP A 41 -7.47 -0.86 5.23
C ASP A 41 -8.12 -1.87 4.26
N PRO A 42 -9.02 -2.76 4.74
CA PRO A 42 -9.71 -3.72 3.89
C PRO A 42 -10.69 -3.11 2.89
N GLN A 43 -10.93 -1.80 2.95
CA GLN A 43 -11.72 -1.05 1.97
C GLN A 43 -10.86 -0.32 0.93
N PHE A 44 -9.53 -0.33 1.08
CA PHE A 44 -8.65 0.36 0.16
C PHE A 44 -8.61 -0.34 -1.21
N ALA A 45 -9.12 0.34 -2.23
CA ALA A 45 -9.21 -0.15 -3.61
C ALA A 45 -7.84 -0.17 -4.34
N GLY A 46 -6.79 0.39 -3.73
CA GLY A 46 -5.50 0.61 -4.36
C GLY A 46 -5.30 2.04 -4.85
N PHE A 47 -4.06 2.33 -5.23
CA PHE A 47 -3.64 3.61 -5.78
C PHE A 47 -4.01 3.75 -7.25
N LYS A 48 -4.06 4.98 -7.75
CA LYS A 48 -4.16 5.28 -9.18
C LYS A 48 -2.84 5.76 -9.74
N VAL A 49 -2.57 5.47 -11.01
CA VAL A 49 -1.33 5.90 -11.67
C VAL A 49 -1.17 7.43 -11.69
N THR A 50 -2.25 8.19 -11.58
CA THR A 50 -2.24 9.66 -11.51
C THR A 50 -1.95 10.22 -10.13
N GLU A 51 -1.97 9.37 -9.09
CA GLU A 51 -1.80 9.76 -7.71
C GLU A 51 -0.36 9.53 -7.24
N GLU A 52 0.10 10.44 -6.39
CA GLU A 52 1.28 10.25 -5.56
C GLU A 52 0.88 10.14 -4.08
N ASN A 53 1.49 9.20 -3.35
CA ASN A 53 1.32 9.08 -1.91
C ASN A 53 2.71 9.06 -1.24
N ILE A 54 2.86 9.89 -0.21
CA ILE A 54 4.11 10.07 0.51
C ILE A 54 3.82 9.79 1.99
N GLU A 55 4.11 8.57 2.41
CA GLU A 55 3.96 8.16 3.80
C GLU A 55 5.20 8.58 4.58
N SER A 56 5.12 9.70 5.30
CA SER A 56 6.26 10.33 5.99
C SER A 56 6.66 9.69 7.33
N ARG A 57 6.03 8.56 7.72
CA ARG A 57 6.25 7.89 9.00
C ARG A 57 6.38 6.36 8.89
N SER A 58 6.80 5.87 7.72
CA SER A 58 6.90 4.44 7.49
C SER A 58 7.91 3.77 8.41
N PHE A 59 7.49 2.69 9.07
CA PHE A 59 8.37 1.88 9.93
C PHE A 59 9.25 0.90 9.13
N GLN A 60 8.89 0.63 7.87
CA GLN A 60 9.64 -0.25 6.98
C GLN A 60 10.88 0.45 6.38
N CYS A 61 10.82 1.78 6.28
CA CYS A 61 11.89 2.59 5.69
C CYS A 61 12.74 3.25 6.77
N GLN A 62 14.05 3.10 6.69
CA GLN A 62 15.02 3.79 7.55
C GLN A 62 14.88 5.32 7.44
N THR A 63 14.55 5.79 6.24
CA THR A 63 14.27 7.19 5.90
C THR A 63 12.91 7.67 6.39
N ARG A 64 12.06 6.77 6.91
CA ARG A 64 10.65 6.98 7.27
C ARG A 64 9.72 7.34 6.12
N ILE A 65 10.19 7.29 4.87
CA ILE A 65 9.38 7.66 3.71
C ILE A 65 9.13 6.42 2.87
N CYS A 66 7.88 5.93 2.83
CA CYS A 66 7.42 5.04 1.77
C CYS A 66 6.77 5.90 0.68
N LEU A 67 7.36 5.87 -0.52
CA LEU A 67 6.90 6.66 -1.66
C LEU A 67 6.11 5.75 -2.59
N VAL A 68 4.88 6.17 -2.91
CA VAL A 68 4.07 5.64 -4.00
C VAL A 68 4.09 6.69 -5.11
N ASN A 69 4.85 6.44 -6.16
CA ASN A 69 5.12 7.37 -7.25
C ASN A 69 4.39 6.92 -8.53
N HIS A 70 3.15 7.37 -8.71
CA HIS A 70 2.36 7.09 -9.91
C HIS A 70 2.19 5.59 -10.16
N PHE A 71 1.62 4.91 -9.17
CA PHE A 71 1.43 3.46 -9.16
C PHE A 71 -0.06 3.11 -9.23
N GLN A 72 -0.41 2.00 -9.88
CA GLN A 72 -1.79 1.52 -9.94
C GLN A 72 -1.98 0.22 -9.18
N GLY A 73 -3.06 0.14 -8.40
CA GLY A 73 -3.45 -1.06 -7.67
C GLY A 73 -2.86 -1.13 -6.28
N ARG A 74 -2.58 -2.34 -5.80
CA ARG A 74 -1.99 -2.61 -4.49
C ARG A 74 -0.68 -3.36 -4.67
N VAL A 75 0.35 -3.01 -3.90
CA VAL A 75 1.63 -3.73 -3.86
C VAL A 75 1.38 -5.18 -3.48
N SER A 76 0.53 -5.44 -2.48
CA SER A 76 0.20 -6.80 -2.04
C SER A 76 -0.68 -7.60 -3.01
N CYS A 77 -1.27 -6.96 -4.03
CA CYS A 77 -2.21 -7.61 -4.95
C CYS A 77 -1.88 -7.32 -6.42
N PRO A 78 -0.88 -7.98 -7.01
CA PRO A 78 -0.37 -7.66 -8.34
C PRO A 78 -1.39 -7.79 -9.47
N ARG A 79 -2.34 -8.73 -9.35
CA ARG A 79 -3.34 -9.00 -10.40
C ARG A 79 -4.63 -8.21 -10.22
N GLY A 80 -4.77 -7.47 -9.12
CA GLY A 80 -6.06 -6.89 -8.73
C GLY A 80 -7.13 -7.95 -8.46
N GLN A 81 -8.38 -7.50 -8.28
CA GLN A 81 -9.55 -8.37 -8.11
C GLN A 81 -10.85 -7.62 -8.45
N GLU A 82 -11.89 -8.34 -8.83
CA GLU A 82 -13.26 -7.80 -8.70
C GLU A 82 -13.70 -7.76 -7.23
N ALA A 83 -14.67 -6.91 -6.93
CA ALA A 83 -15.26 -6.86 -5.60
C ALA A 83 -15.83 -8.26 -5.22
N PRO A 84 -15.45 -8.84 -4.07
CA PRO A 84 -16.04 -10.08 -3.61
C PRO A 84 -17.56 -9.93 -3.42
N PRO A 85 -18.36 -11.01 -3.61
CA PRO A 85 -19.78 -10.96 -3.32
C PRO A 85 -20.03 -10.56 -1.86
N THR A 86 -20.96 -9.65 -1.62
CA THR A 86 -21.42 -9.28 -0.29
C THR A 86 -22.31 -10.38 0.29
N CYS A 87 -22.40 -10.47 1.60
CA CYS A 87 -23.27 -11.41 2.29
C CYS A 87 -23.86 -10.78 3.56
N LYS A 88 -24.91 -11.39 4.11
CA LYS A 88 -25.47 -11.00 5.40
C LYS A 88 -25.33 -12.16 6.38
N PRO A 89 -24.73 -11.94 7.57
CA PRO A 89 -24.58 -13.02 8.55
C PRO A 89 -25.92 -13.70 8.88
N GLY A 90 -25.96 -15.03 8.75
CA GLY A 90 -27.16 -15.82 9.03
C GLY A 90 -28.17 -15.90 7.89
N GLU A 91 -27.98 -15.16 6.80
CA GLU A 91 -28.72 -15.39 5.56
C GLU A 91 -28.06 -16.53 4.76
N GLY A 92 -28.87 -17.37 4.12
CA GLY A 92 -28.36 -18.49 3.31
C GLY A 92 -27.63 -18.00 2.05
N GLY A 93 -26.78 -18.84 1.48
CA GLY A 93 -26.08 -18.56 0.21
C GLY A 93 -24.60 -18.20 0.34
N CYS A 94 -24.09 -18.06 1.57
CA CYS A 94 -22.67 -18.01 1.86
C CYS A 94 -22.36 -18.78 3.15
N GLU A 95 -21.50 -19.78 3.09
CA GLU A 95 -21.11 -20.57 4.27
C GLU A 95 -20.09 -19.81 5.15
N ASP A 96 -19.17 -19.07 4.53
CA ASP A 96 -18.14 -18.26 5.18
C ASP A 96 -18.36 -16.76 4.94
N CYS A 97 -19.38 -16.22 5.61
CA CYS A 97 -19.70 -14.80 5.62
C CYS A 97 -18.93 -14.07 6.74
N LYS A 98 -17.99 -13.19 6.39
CA LYS A 98 -17.10 -12.52 7.35
C LYS A 98 -17.12 -11.01 7.22
N PRO A 99 -16.96 -10.27 8.34
CA PRO A 99 -16.79 -8.83 8.29
C PRO A 99 -15.50 -8.51 7.52
N SER A 100 -15.57 -7.51 6.64
CA SER A 100 -14.42 -7.03 5.87
C SER A 100 -14.27 -5.52 5.97
N GLY A 101 -15.31 -4.73 6.20
CA GLY A 101 -15.17 -3.27 6.35
C GLY A 101 -16.08 -2.69 7.39
N THR A 102 -15.73 -1.52 7.92
CA THR A 102 -16.56 -0.76 8.85
C THR A 102 -16.67 0.69 8.39
N TYR A 103 -17.87 1.25 8.46
CA TYR A 103 -18.15 2.63 8.11
C TYR A 103 -18.82 3.33 9.29
N ALA A 104 -18.12 4.33 9.82
CA ALA A 104 -18.59 5.23 10.87
C ALA A 104 -17.82 6.55 10.75
N PRO A 105 -18.24 7.47 9.85
CA PRO A 105 -17.57 8.75 9.66
C PRO A 105 -17.46 9.53 10.96
N ASP A 106 -16.35 10.25 11.14
CA ASP A 106 -16.21 11.14 12.29
C ASP A 106 -17.24 12.27 12.24
N CYS A 107 -17.68 12.72 13.42
CA CYS A 107 -18.52 13.89 13.58
C CYS A 107 -18.06 14.73 14.77
N ASP A 108 -18.22 16.05 14.65
CA ASP A 108 -18.10 16.97 15.77
C ASP A 108 -19.41 16.94 16.58
N PRO A 109 -19.41 16.54 17.86
CA PRO A 109 -20.61 16.56 18.69
C PRO A 109 -21.26 17.95 18.82
N ALA A 110 -20.51 19.04 18.55
CA ALA A 110 -21.05 20.39 18.48
C ALA A 110 -21.78 20.71 17.17
N LYS A 111 -21.65 19.86 16.14
CA LYS A 111 -22.24 19.99 14.80
C LYS A 111 -22.86 18.66 14.35
N PRO A 112 -23.91 18.17 15.05
CA PRO A 112 -24.50 16.85 14.79
C PRO A 112 -25.05 16.68 13.37
N GLU A 113 -25.31 17.77 12.65
CA GLU A 113 -25.73 17.78 11.24
C GLU A 113 -24.65 17.32 10.26
N GLN A 114 -23.41 17.06 10.70
CA GLN A 114 -22.33 16.52 9.87
C GLN A 114 -22.59 15.08 9.43
N CYS A 115 -23.39 14.34 10.18
CA CYS A 115 -23.79 13.00 9.80
C CYS A 115 -24.77 13.05 8.64
N LEU A 116 -24.34 12.56 7.48
CA LEU A 116 -25.21 12.45 6.29
C LEU A 116 -26.42 11.56 6.56
N SER A 117 -26.23 10.52 7.37
CA SER A 117 -27.27 9.66 7.95
C SER A 117 -26.86 9.22 9.35
N GLY A 118 -27.82 8.74 10.15
CA GLY A 118 -27.61 8.35 11.54
C GLY A 118 -27.52 9.54 12.51
N VAL A 119 -26.97 9.28 13.69
CA VAL A 119 -26.85 10.25 14.79
C VAL A 119 -25.38 10.35 15.23
N CYS A 120 -24.89 11.57 15.41
CA CYS A 120 -23.55 11.79 15.95
C CYS A 120 -23.47 11.30 17.41
N ASP A 121 -22.63 10.29 17.68
CA ASP A 121 -22.37 9.80 19.03
C ASP A 121 -21.43 10.75 19.76
N ALA A 122 -21.94 11.42 20.79
CA ALA A 122 -21.16 12.43 21.52
C ALA A 122 -19.99 11.86 22.33
N ALA A 123 -19.98 10.56 22.64
CA ALA A 123 -18.90 9.93 23.39
C ALA A 123 -17.77 9.46 22.47
N GLY A 124 -18.11 8.96 21.28
CA GLY A 124 -17.16 8.45 20.29
C GLY A 124 -16.74 9.43 19.21
N SER A 125 -17.46 10.54 19.04
CA SER A 125 -17.27 11.50 17.93
C SER A 125 -17.38 10.86 16.53
N PHE A 126 -18.31 9.92 16.36
CA PHE A 126 -18.60 9.29 15.08
C PHE A 126 -20.10 9.19 14.80
N CYS A 127 -20.47 9.16 13.52
CA CYS A 127 -21.82 8.98 13.05
C CYS A 127 -22.26 7.53 13.25
N ARG A 128 -23.19 7.34 14.17
CA ARG A 128 -23.74 6.05 14.54
C ARG A 128 -24.97 5.73 13.71
N CYS A 129 -25.05 4.52 13.18
CA CYS A 129 -26.26 4.01 12.55
C CYS A 129 -27.27 3.54 13.61
N ASP A 130 -28.56 3.83 13.42
CA ASP A 130 -29.65 3.27 14.22
C ASP A 130 -30.48 2.26 13.40
N GLY A 131 -30.32 2.26 12.08
CA GLY A 131 -30.94 1.30 11.15
C GLY A 131 -30.12 1.07 9.87
N PRO A 132 -30.53 0.11 9.02
CA PRO A 132 -29.85 -0.18 7.75
C PRO A 132 -29.89 0.99 6.76
N GLU A 133 -30.88 1.87 6.85
CA GLU A 133 -30.99 3.10 6.05
C GLU A 133 -29.87 4.11 6.33
N ASP A 134 -29.19 4.00 7.48
CA ASP A 134 -28.08 4.87 7.84
C ASP A 134 -26.73 4.41 7.26
N CYS A 135 -26.71 3.23 6.64
CA CYS A 135 -25.51 2.67 6.05
C CYS A 135 -25.37 3.02 4.56
N PRO A 136 -24.14 2.98 4.00
CA PRO A 136 -23.87 3.43 2.64
C PRO A 136 -24.68 2.73 1.54
N SER A 137 -25.03 1.46 1.74
CA SER A 137 -25.89 0.68 0.84
C SER A 137 -26.60 -0.45 1.60
N SER A 138 -27.52 -1.14 0.93
CA SER A 138 -28.23 -2.31 1.46
C SER A 138 -27.34 -3.53 1.77
N ASP A 139 -26.09 -3.51 1.32
CA ASP A 139 -25.09 -4.55 1.58
C ASP A 139 -24.46 -4.43 2.97
N TRP A 140 -24.59 -3.26 3.59
CA TRP A 140 -24.06 -2.98 4.91
C TRP A 140 -25.08 -3.36 5.98
N VAL A 141 -24.57 -3.85 7.11
CA VAL A 141 -25.38 -4.20 8.28
C VAL A 141 -25.06 -3.22 9.40
N CYS A 142 -26.06 -2.51 9.90
CA CYS A 142 -25.91 -1.72 11.10
C CYS A 142 -25.79 -2.66 12.32
N GLY A 143 -24.63 -2.64 13.00
CA GLY A 143 -24.42 -3.44 14.21
C GLY A 143 -25.05 -2.82 15.45
N ASP A 144 -25.17 -3.57 16.53
CA ASP A 144 -25.69 -3.08 17.82
C ASP A 144 -24.80 -2.00 18.45
N ASN A 145 -23.52 -1.94 18.07
CA ASN A 145 -22.60 -0.85 18.41
C ASN A 145 -22.83 0.42 17.57
N GLY A 146 -23.79 0.36 16.65
CA GLY A 146 -24.15 1.42 15.73
C GLY A 146 -23.07 1.75 14.71
N VAL A 147 -22.25 0.77 14.34
CA VAL A 147 -21.28 0.86 13.25
C VAL A 147 -21.78 0.04 12.07
N CYS A 148 -21.80 0.63 10.88
CA CYS A 148 -22.12 -0.09 9.67
C CYS A 148 -20.97 -1.04 9.33
N THR A 149 -21.26 -2.33 9.19
CA THR A 149 -20.26 -3.36 8.87
C THR A 149 -20.59 -4.04 7.55
N LEU A 150 -19.64 -4.03 6.62
CA LEU A 150 -19.73 -4.76 5.36
C LEU A 150 -19.23 -6.18 5.59
N HIS A 151 -20.00 -7.16 5.13
CA HIS A 151 -19.61 -8.55 5.15
C HIS A 151 -19.46 -9.08 3.73
N ILE A 152 -18.43 -9.89 3.50
CA ILE A 152 -18.14 -10.50 2.21
C ILE A 152 -18.15 -12.03 2.32
N CYS A 153 -18.51 -12.65 1.22
CA CYS A 153 -18.54 -14.09 1.09
C CYS A 153 -17.19 -14.64 0.66
N ARG A 154 -16.67 -15.61 1.42
CA ARG A 154 -15.34 -16.19 1.21
C ARG A 154 -15.34 -17.58 0.58
N ASP A 155 -16.50 -18.17 0.32
CA ASP A 155 -16.64 -19.57 -0.14
C ASP A 155 -15.78 -19.94 -1.37
N ASN A 156 -15.51 -18.97 -2.25
CA ASN A 156 -14.74 -19.18 -3.49
C ASN A 156 -13.32 -18.60 -3.46
N ILE A 157 -12.85 -18.14 -2.29
CA ILE A 157 -11.52 -17.53 -2.16
C ILE A 157 -10.49 -18.60 -1.89
N LYS A 158 -9.58 -18.81 -2.85
CA LYS A 158 -8.54 -19.87 -2.81
C LYS A 158 -7.28 -19.50 -2.02
N GLY A 159 -7.30 -18.34 -1.35
CA GLY A 159 -6.16 -17.74 -0.66
C GLY A 159 -5.82 -16.36 -1.21
N CYS A 160 -4.74 -15.79 -0.69
CA CYS A 160 -4.30 -14.43 -0.98
C CYS A 160 -3.22 -14.39 -2.06
N GLN A 161 -3.27 -13.37 -2.91
CA GLN A 161 -2.18 -13.08 -3.84
C GLN A 161 -0.89 -12.76 -3.07
N ASP A 162 0.24 -13.10 -3.68
CA ASP A 162 1.58 -12.86 -3.15
C ASP A 162 2.42 -12.14 -4.23
N PRO A 163 2.92 -10.92 -3.98
CA PRO A 163 3.66 -10.13 -4.97
C PRO A 163 4.99 -10.75 -5.39
N THR A 164 5.48 -11.76 -4.66
CA THR A 164 6.71 -12.49 -5.01
C THR A 164 6.46 -13.67 -5.93
N LYS A 165 5.20 -13.97 -6.26
CA LYS A 165 4.78 -15.14 -7.05
C LYS A 165 4.40 -14.76 -8.48
N SER A 166 4.44 -15.75 -9.37
CA SER A 166 4.08 -15.54 -10.77
C SER A 166 2.59 -15.20 -10.94
N ALA A 167 2.23 -14.69 -12.11
CA ALA A 167 0.83 -14.42 -12.45
C ALA A 167 -0.04 -15.70 -12.39
N GLU A 168 0.52 -16.84 -12.79
CA GLU A 168 -0.15 -18.15 -12.78
C GLU A 168 -0.37 -18.63 -11.34
N GLU A 169 0.61 -18.43 -10.45
CA GLU A 169 0.48 -18.77 -9.03
C GLU A 169 -0.52 -17.87 -8.30
N ASN A 170 -0.79 -16.67 -8.82
CA ASN A 170 -1.78 -15.73 -8.29
C ASN A 170 -3.16 -15.86 -8.94
N GLU A 171 -3.34 -16.75 -9.91
CA GLU A 171 -4.60 -16.91 -10.63
C GLU A 171 -5.73 -17.39 -9.69
N GLY A 172 -6.83 -16.63 -9.67
CA GLY A 172 -8.02 -16.94 -8.86
C GLY A 172 -7.85 -16.75 -7.35
N LYS A 173 -6.77 -16.08 -6.91
CA LYS A 173 -6.57 -15.67 -5.52
C LYS A 173 -7.09 -14.25 -5.29
N ALA A 174 -7.54 -13.97 -4.07
CA ALA A 174 -8.05 -12.66 -3.68
C ALA A 174 -6.92 -11.69 -3.29
N CYS A 175 -7.18 -10.40 -3.41
CA CYS A 175 -6.47 -9.37 -2.68
C CYS A 175 -6.86 -9.45 -1.20
N CYS A 176 -5.87 -9.58 -0.33
CA CYS A 176 -6.10 -9.62 1.12
C CYS A 176 -5.49 -8.40 1.81
N VAL A 177 -5.91 -8.18 3.05
CA VAL A 177 -5.20 -7.27 3.97
C VAL A 177 -3.83 -7.90 4.30
N PRO A 178 -2.72 -7.16 4.14
CA PRO A 178 -1.40 -7.69 4.36
C PRO A 178 -1.22 -8.30 5.75
N GLY A 179 -0.57 -9.47 5.80
CA GLY A 179 -0.37 -10.22 7.04
C GLY A 179 -1.60 -11.00 7.53
N THR A 180 -2.70 -11.02 6.77
CA THR A 180 -3.93 -11.75 7.10
C THR A 180 -4.38 -12.63 5.93
N GLU A 181 -5.42 -13.43 6.16
CA GLU A 181 -6.16 -14.14 5.10
C GLU A 181 -7.49 -13.44 4.74
N ASP A 182 -7.70 -12.23 5.25
CA ASP A 182 -8.96 -11.52 5.12
C ASP A 182 -8.99 -10.75 3.79
N PRO A 183 -10.00 -10.98 2.93
CA PRO A 183 -10.06 -10.32 1.64
C PRO A 183 -10.44 -8.85 1.79
N VAL A 184 -9.92 -8.03 0.88
CA VAL A 184 -10.37 -6.66 0.66
C VAL A 184 -11.76 -6.69 0.05
N ALA A 185 -12.68 -5.84 0.53
CA ALA A 185 -14.06 -5.78 0.03
C ALA A 185 -14.17 -4.98 -1.28
N SER A 186 -13.21 -4.09 -1.53
CA SER A 186 -13.21 -3.22 -2.69
C SER A 186 -12.70 -3.95 -3.95
N PRO A 187 -13.19 -3.54 -5.15
CA PRO A 187 -12.54 -3.91 -6.39
C PRO A 187 -11.14 -3.26 -6.46
N VAL A 188 -10.14 -3.99 -6.93
CA VAL A 188 -8.75 -3.53 -6.98
C VAL A 188 -8.22 -3.64 -8.41
N CYS A 189 -7.73 -2.54 -8.98
CA CYS A 189 -7.08 -2.59 -10.29
C CYS A 189 -5.82 -3.45 -10.26
N GLY A 190 -5.58 -4.16 -11.35
CA GLY A 190 -4.29 -4.79 -11.62
C GLY A 190 -3.17 -3.76 -11.69
N GLN A 191 -1.95 -4.20 -11.38
CA GLN A 191 -0.79 -3.33 -11.52
C GLN A 191 -0.48 -3.05 -13.00
N CYS A 192 0.23 -1.96 -13.24
CA CYS A 192 0.76 -1.63 -14.56
C CYS A 192 1.70 -2.73 -15.12
N ALA A 193 2.03 -2.64 -16.40
CA ALA A 193 2.82 -3.67 -17.09
C ALA A 193 4.16 -3.92 -16.38
N GLY A 194 4.61 -5.18 -16.39
CA GLY A 194 5.83 -5.57 -15.66
C GLY A 194 7.09 -4.91 -16.21
N ASP A 195 7.10 -4.58 -17.50
CA ASP A 195 8.13 -3.82 -18.20
C ASP A 195 7.89 -2.30 -18.19
N SER A 196 6.81 -1.84 -17.56
CA SER A 196 6.61 -0.42 -17.28
C SER A 196 7.45 0.02 -16.08
N ASN A 197 7.73 1.32 -16.01
CA ASN A 197 8.30 1.96 -14.82
C ASN A 197 7.24 2.26 -13.74
N ARG A 198 6.02 1.68 -13.86
CA ARG A 198 4.87 1.90 -12.96
C ARG A 198 4.44 0.64 -12.21
N ASN A 199 5.21 -0.43 -12.28
CA ASN A 199 5.02 -1.61 -11.42
C ASN A 199 5.44 -1.30 -9.97
N ALA A 200 5.06 -2.14 -9.01
CA ALA A 200 5.36 -1.90 -7.59
C ALA A 200 6.86 -1.74 -7.31
N GLU A 201 7.72 -2.55 -7.93
CA GLU A 201 9.18 -2.46 -7.72
C GLU A 201 9.74 -1.11 -8.18
N GLN A 202 9.22 -0.54 -9.27
CA GLN A 202 9.73 0.70 -9.87
C GLN A 202 9.04 1.96 -9.37
N ALA A 203 7.91 1.83 -8.67
CA ALA A 203 7.06 2.95 -8.25
C ALA A 203 6.73 2.98 -6.75
N VAL A 204 6.95 1.90 -6.00
CA VAL A 204 6.67 1.83 -4.56
C VAL A 204 7.87 1.33 -3.78
N TYR A 205 8.55 2.24 -3.09
CA TYR A 205 9.77 1.93 -2.34
C TYR A 205 10.07 3.01 -1.30
N CYS A 206 10.96 2.66 -0.39
CA CYS A 206 11.56 3.58 0.55
C CYS A 206 12.29 4.67 -0.21
N SER A 207 11.86 5.92 -0.05
CA SER A 207 12.49 7.08 -0.69
C SER A 207 13.05 8.01 0.37
N CYS A 208 13.56 9.16 -0.03
CA CYS A 208 13.98 10.20 0.87
C CYS A 208 13.78 11.57 0.23
N ARG A 209 13.48 12.58 1.06
CA ARG A 209 13.29 13.97 0.62
C ARG A 209 14.66 14.60 0.31
N CYS A 210 14.85 15.00 -0.93
CA CYS A 210 16.12 15.50 -1.45
C CYS A 210 16.07 16.99 -1.83
N GLY A 211 14.91 17.64 -1.71
CA GLY A 211 14.78 19.08 -1.91
C GLY A 211 13.37 19.59 -1.62
N VAL A 212 13.24 20.91 -1.62
CA VAL A 212 11.94 21.60 -1.59
C VAL A 212 11.24 21.57 -2.95
N ALA A 213 9.97 21.97 -2.99
CA ALA A 213 9.25 22.15 -4.25
C ALA A 213 9.90 23.25 -5.09
N GLU A 214 9.72 23.18 -6.41
CA GLU A 214 10.28 24.17 -7.33
C GLU A 214 9.75 25.57 -7.03
N GLY A 215 10.66 26.53 -6.91
CA GLY A 215 10.33 27.92 -6.59
C GLY A 215 10.18 28.23 -5.10
N GLU A 216 10.37 27.25 -4.21
CA GLU A 216 10.37 27.46 -2.77
C GLU A 216 11.79 27.68 -2.21
N ASP A 217 11.88 28.41 -1.11
CA ASP A 217 13.13 28.60 -0.38
C ASP A 217 13.44 27.36 0.48
N GLU A 218 14.71 26.93 0.48
CA GLU A 218 15.16 25.84 1.35
C GLU A 218 15.17 26.28 2.83
N ASP A 219 14.64 25.43 3.71
CA ASP A 219 14.80 25.64 5.16
C ASP A 219 16.22 25.22 5.57
N PRO A 220 17.06 26.16 6.06
CA PRO A 220 18.43 25.85 6.46
C PRO A 220 18.54 24.87 7.64
N ASN A 221 17.44 24.58 8.34
CA ASN A 221 17.40 23.61 9.43
C ASN A 221 16.93 22.21 8.99
N PHE A 222 16.47 22.07 7.74
CA PHE A 222 16.04 20.79 7.20
C PHE A 222 17.20 20.10 6.49
N ASN A 223 17.48 18.85 6.88
CA ASN A 223 18.52 18.05 6.23
C ASN A 223 17.90 17.24 5.09
N PHE A 224 18.14 17.67 3.85
CA PHE A 224 17.86 16.87 2.68
C PHE A 224 18.90 15.76 2.52
N CYS A 225 18.50 14.61 1.99
CA CYS A 225 19.43 13.56 1.64
C CYS A 225 19.97 13.72 0.22
N GLU A 226 21.17 13.20 0.02
CA GLU A 226 21.71 12.95 -1.32
C GLU A 226 21.14 11.63 -1.84
N CYS A 227 20.59 11.66 -3.06
CA CYS A 227 20.07 10.44 -3.68
C CYS A 227 21.21 9.48 -4.01
N PRO A 228 21.09 8.18 -3.67
CA PRO A 228 22.13 7.20 -3.94
C PRO A 228 22.26 6.91 -5.44
N GLN A 229 23.27 6.11 -5.80
CA GLN A 229 23.47 5.68 -7.19
C GLN A 229 22.23 5.00 -7.75
N GLY A 230 21.86 5.35 -8.98
CA GLY A 230 20.65 4.83 -9.65
C GLY A 230 19.38 5.59 -9.30
N PHE A 231 19.47 6.63 -8.46
CA PHE A 231 18.37 7.53 -8.12
C PHE A 231 18.68 8.96 -8.56
N GLU A 232 17.63 9.75 -8.75
CA GLU A 232 17.69 11.18 -9.05
C GLU A 232 16.68 11.95 -8.20
N CYS A 233 17.00 13.20 -7.92
CA CYS A 233 16.13 14.08 -7.15
C CYS A 233 15.10 14.74 -8.08
N ALA A 234 13.84 14.33 -7.99
CA ALA A 234 12.76 14.81 -8.84
C ALA A 234 11.62 15.40 -8.02
N GLU A 235 10.94 16.42 -8.55
CA GLU A 235 9.72 16.95 -7.92
C GLU A 235 8.59 15.95 -8.07
N ILE A 236 8.03 15.53 -6.92
CA ILE A 236 6.91 14.60 -6.86
C ILE A 236 5.62 15.31 -6.50
N ARG A 237 5.70 16.24 -5.54
CA ARG A 237 4.53 16.97 -5.06
C ARG A 237 4.78 18.48 -5.12
N PRO A 238 4.28 19.18 -6.16
CA PRO A 238 4.45 20.62 -6.26
C PRO A 238 3.70 21.34 -5.13
N ASN A 239 4.17 22.52 -4.76
CA ASN A 239 3.45 23.37 -3.82
C ASN A 239 2.40 24.21 -4.56
N VAL A 240 1.15 23.74 -4.55
CA VAL A 240 0.01 24.47 -5.14
C VAL A 240 -0.74 25.36 -4.13
N GLY A 241 -0.15 25.59 -2.95
CA GLY A 241 -0.77 26.36 -1.87
C GLY A 241 -1.89 25.63 -1.12
N LEU A 242 -2.07 24.33 -1.37
CA LEU A 242 -3.04 23.45 -0.72
C LEU A 242 -2.31 22.23 -0.14
N GLY A 243 -2.76 21.75 1.03
CA GLY A 243 -2.21 20.56 1.69
C GLY A 243 -1.05 20.85 2.67
N ASP A 244 -0.38 19.79 3.10
CA ASP A 244 0.73 19.88 4.06
C ASP A 244 2.03 20.27 3.35
N LYS A 245 2.56 21.44 3.69
CA LYS A 245 3.84 21.95 3.15
C LYS A 245 5.06 21.12 3.55
N ASN A 246 4.93 20.25 4.56
CA ASN A 246 6.02 19.41 5.00
C ASN A 246 6.27 18.21 4.07
N ILE A 247 5.28 17.84 3.25
CA ILE A 247 5.39 16.73 2.30
C ILE A 247 5.48 17.17 0.84
N THR A 248 5.31 18.47 0.55
CA THR A 248 5.61 19.02 -0.78
C THR A 248 7.11 18.99 -1.05
N GLY A 249 7.49 18.75 -2.30
CA GLY A 249 8.87 18.88 -2.77
C GLY A 249 9.42 17.69 -3.54
N LYS A 250 10.74 17.57 -3.46
CA LYS A 250 11.54 16.64 -4.27
C LYS A 250 11.93 15.42 -3.47
N TYR A 251 11.86 14.26 -4.13
CA TYR A 251 12.17 12.96 -3.54
C TYR A 251 13.08 12.17 -4.49
N CYS A 252 13.86 11.26 -3.90
CA CYS A 252 14.70 10.37 -4.66
C CYS A 252 13.84 9.33 -5.38
N ILE A 253 13.85 9.37 -6.71
CA ILE A 253 13.21 8.35 -7.55
C ILE A 253 14.24 7.57 -8.35
N LYS A 254 13.90 6.36 -8.77
CA LYS A 254 14.75 5.56 -9.67
C LYS A 254 14.98 6.33 -10.98
N GLN A 255 16.22 6.30 -11.46
CA GLN A 255 16.59 7.02 -12.68
C GLN A 255 15.80 6.49 -13.88
N GLY A 256 15.25 7.40 -14.67
CA GLY A 256 14.44 7.05 -15.85
C GLY A 256 13.00 6.62 -15.53
N SER A 257 12.59 6.64 -14.25
CA SER A 257 11.22 6.34 -13.82
C SER A 257 10.35 7.59 -13.69
N GLN A 258 10.71 8.73 -14.28
CA GLN A 258 9.86 9.93 -14.26
C GLN A 258 8.50 9.65 -14.87
N PHE A 259 7.44 10.09 -14.21
CA PHE A 259 6.08 9.97 -14.75
C PHE A 259 5.86 10.98 -15.87
N ARG A 260 5.40 10.49 -17.02
CA ARG A 260 5.13 11.31 -18.22
C ARG A 260 3.63 11.40 -18.54
N GLY A 261 2.83 10.53 -17.94
CA GLY A 261 1.38 10.48 -18.08
C GLY A 261 0.84 9.07 -17.92
N GLU A 262 -0.49 8.95 -17.84
CA GLU A 262 -1.23 7.70 -17.59
C GLU A 262 -0.86 6.55 -18.56
N GLN A 263 -0.49 6.90 -19.79
CA GLN A 263 -0.04 5.95 -20.82
C GLN A 263 1.20 5.14 -20.40
N ASP A 264 1.99 5.63 -19.43
CA ASP A 264 3.14 4.92 -18.87
C ASP A 264 2.74 3.62 -18.16
N CYS A 265 1.46 3.43 -17.81
CA CYS A 265 0.99 2.21 -17.17
C CYS A 265 1.06 0.98 -18.10
N GLY A 266 0.89 1.18 -19.41
CA GLY A 266 0.90 0.09 -20.38
C GLY A 266 -0.23 -0.92 -20.16
N GLN A 267 0.06 -2.21 -20.39
CA GLN A 267 -0.89 -3.30 -20.20
C GLN A 267 -1.07 -3.66 -18.71
N VAL A 268 -2.30 -3.49 -18.22
CA VAL A 268 -2.69 -3.82 -16.86
C VAL A 268 -2.65 -5.32 -16.64
N GLN A 269 -2.01 -5.73 -15.54
CA GLN A 269 -1.87 -7.11 -15.16
C GLN A 269 -3.12 -7.60 -14.41
N GLY A 270 -3.94 -8.41 -15.07
CA GLY A 270 -5.09 -9.05 -14.41
C GLY A 270 -6.36 -8.22 -14.54
N ARG A 271 -6.93 -7.79 -13.41
CA ARG A 271 -8.24 -7.14 -13.39
C ARG A 271 -8.14 -5.71 -13.94
N TYR A 272 -8.90 -5.45 -14.99
CA TYR A 272 -8.99 -4.15 -15.65
C TYR A 272 -10.46 -3.71 -15.77
N ASN A 273 -10.74 -2.47 -15.41
CA ASN A 273 -12.01 -1.81 -15.63
C ASN A 273 -11.71 -0.36 -16.06
N SER A 274 -12.15 0.05 -17.25
CA SER A 274 -11.85 1.37 -17.81
C SER A 274 -12.44 2.55 -17.02
N GLU A 275 -13.37 2.32 -16.10
CA GLU A 275 -13.92 3.36 -15.22
C GLU A 275 -13.05 3.57 -13.96
N GLN A 276 -12.18 2.60 -13.64
CA GLN A 276 -11.41 2.58 -12.39
C GLN A 276 -9.89 2.49 -12.60
N CYS A 277 -9.46 1.94 -13.74
CA CYS A 277 -8.08 1.60 -14.03
C CYS A 277 -7.61 2.32 -15.30
N GLU A 278 -6.38 2.82 -15.25
CA GLU A 278 -5.65 3.38 -16.38
C GLU A 278 -4.79 2.32 -17.07
N GLY A 279 -4.49 2.53 -18.34
CA GLY A 279 -3.75 1.61 -19.20
C GLY A 279 -4.64 0.83 -20.17
N SER A 280 -4.14 -0.30 -20.66
CA SER A 280 -4.88 -1.19 -21.57
C SER A 280 -5.11 -2.56 -20.92
N PRO A 281 -6.18 -3.29 -21.28
CA PRO A 281 -6.39 -4.67 -20.83
C PRO A 281 -5.34 -5.65 -21.38
#